data_AF-A0A3C1B9S5-F1
#
_entry.id   AF-A0A3C1B9S5-F1
#
_cell.length_a   1.000
_cell.length_b   1.000
_cell.length_c   1.000
_cell.angle_alpha   90.00
_cell.angle_beta   90.00
_cell.angle_gamma   90.00
#
_symmetry.space_group_name_H-M   'P 1'
#
loop_
_entity.id
_entity.type
_entity.pdbx_description
1 polymer ?
#
loop_
_entity_poly.entity_id
_entity_poly.type
_entity_poly.pdbx_seq_one_letter_code
_entity_poly.pdbx_strand_id
1 'polypeptide(L)' 'MQSLSESFYIAAALIVSGDQGLWAIVLLSLKVSLSAVIIAGLFGIPAGAALAILRFRGRLAVLVGVNALMGL' A
#
# COMPACT_ATOMS: atom_id res chain seq x y z
N MET A 1 -3.49 -1.69 39.37
CA MET A 1 -4.25 -1.85 38.12
C MET A 1 -3.94 -0.62 37.29
N GLN A 2 -3.04 -0.71 36.31
CA GLN A 2 -2.81 0.42 35.40
C GLN A 2 -4.12 0.67 34.65
N SER A 3 -4.65 1.88 34.78
CA SER A 3 -5.86 2.28 34.08
C SER A 3 -5.56 2.34 32.58
N LEU A 4 -6.50 1.89 31.74
CA LEU A 4 -6.33 1.85 30.29
C LEU A 4 -5.85 3.20 29.72
N SER A 5 -6.27 4.30 30.35
CA SER A 5 -5.84 5.67 30.07
C SER A 5 -4.35 5.91 30.25
N GLU A 6 -3.72 5.36 31.30
CA GLU A 6 -2.28 5.51 31.55
C GLU A 6 -1.47 4.73 30.50
N SER A 7 -1.89 3.50 30.18
CA SER A 7 -1.25 2.70 29.12
C SER A 7 -1.36 3.38 27.75
N PHE A 8 -2.50 4.01 27.45
CA PHE A 8 -2.67 4.78 26.22
C PHE A 8 -1.76 6.02 26.19
N TYR A 9 -1.62 6.71 27.32
CA TYR A 9 -0.73 7.87 27.45
C TYR A 9 0.74 7.47 27.29
N ILE A 10 1.16 6.35 27.88
CA ILE A 10 2.54 5.85 27.78
C ILE A 10 2.84 5.37 26.35
N ALA A 11 1.92 4.66 25.70
CA ALA A 11 2.06 4.24 24.31
C ALA A 11 2.12 5.45 23.36
N ALA A 12 1.23 6.43 23.54
CA ALA A 12 1.26 7.68 22.78
C ALA A 12 2.56 8.47 23.06
N ALA A 13 3.01 8.52 24.30
CA ALA A 13 4.27 9.15 24.69
C ALA A 13 5.50 8.42 24.11
N LEU A 14 5.49 7.10 23.94
CA LEU A 14 6.54 6.32 23.27
C LEU A 14 6.58 6.55 21.75
N ILE A 15 5.41 6.72 21.13
CA ILE A 15 5.30 7.06 19.71
C ILE A 15 5.76 8.51 19.45
N VAL A 16 5.37 9.44 20.34
CA VAL A 16 5.68 10.88 20.24
C VAL A 16 7.08 11.21 20.74
N SER A 17 7.60 10.52 21.77
CA SER A 17 9.00 10.64 22.21
C SER A 17 9.96 10.17 21.11
N GLY A 18 9.44 9.43 20.13
CA GLY A 18 10.09 9.19 18.87
C GLY A 18 11.40 8.48 19.09
N ASP A 19 11.33 7.19 19.46
CA ASP A 19 12.45 6.29 19.18
C ASP A 19 12.85 6.54 17.71
N GLN A 20 14.00 7.19 17.51
CA GLN A 20 14.41 7.69 16.19
C GLN A 20 14.43 6.55 15.16
N GLY A 21 14.58 5.30 15.61
CA GLY A 21 14.43 4.10 14.79
C GLY A 21 13.02 3.90 14.25
N LEU A 22 11.98 4.10 15.06
CA LEU A 22 10.58 3.88 14.65
C LEU A 22 10.17 4.86 13.54
N TRP A 23 10.43 6.15 13.73
CA TRP A 23 10.11 7.17 12.71
C TRP A 23 10.93 6.95 11.44
N ALA A 24 12.20 6.55 11.55
CA ALA A 24 13.02 6.21 10.39
C ALA A 24 12.43 5.04 9.59
N ILE A 25 11.98 3.97 10.26
CA ILE A 25 11.36 2.81 9.61
C ILE A 25 10.03 3.20 8.97
N VAL A 26 9.16 3.93 9.68
CA VAL A 26 7.86 4.37 9.15
C VAL A 26 8.04 5.25 7.93
N LEU A 27 8.91 6.26 8.00
CA LEU A 27 9.18 7.16 6.88
C LEU A 27 9.84 6.42 5.70
N LEU A 28 10.75 5.48 5.96
CA LEU A 28 11.36 4.68 4.90
C LEU A 28 10.31 3.79 4.21
N SER A 29 9.46 3.12 4.98
CA SER A 29 8.39 2.26 4.46
C SER A 29 7.36 3.06 3.67
N LEU A 30 6.96 4.24 4.18
CA LEU A 30 6.11 5.19 3.47
C LEU A 30 6.75 5.63 2.16
N LYS A 31 8.03 6.02 2.19
CA LYS A 31 8.75 6.47 0.99
C LYS A 31 8.81 5.36 -0.06
N VAL A 32 9.16 4.14 0.33
CA VAL A 32 9.21 2.99 -0.58
C VAL A 32 7.83 2.67 -1.14
N SER A 33 6.81 2.57 -0.29
CA SER A 33 5.45 2.24 -0.70
C SER A 33 4.87 3.31 -1.64
N LEU A 34 5.06 4.58 -1.31
CA LEU A 34 4.55 5.68 -2.12
C LEU A 34 5.27 5.74 -3.48
N SER A 35 6.59 5.54 -3.49
CA SER A 35 7.36 5.47 -4.74
C SER A 35 6.91 4.29 -5.61
N ALA A 36 6.72 3.12 -4.99
CA ALA A 36 6.22 1.93 -5.67
C ALA A 36 4.82 2.16 -6.24
N VAL A 37 3.92 2.80 -5.49
CA VAL A 37 2.55 3.11 -5.94
C VAL A 37 2.56 4.10 -7.09
N ILE A 38 3.41 5.14 -7.06
CA ILE A 38 3.50 6.10 -8.17
C ILE A 38 3.95 5.41 -9.45
N ILE A 39 5.00 4.58 -9.36
CA ILE A 39 5.50 3.82 -10.51
C ILE A 39 4.44 2.84 -11.00
N ALA A 40 3.86 2.05 -10.09
CA ALA A 40 2.82 1.09 -10.43
C ALA A 40 1.58 1.76 -11.03
N GLY A 41 1.19 2.94 -10.53
CA GLY A 41 0.09 3.73 -11.07
C GLY A 41 0.38 4.23 -12.48
N LEU A 42 1.61 4.71 -12.75
CA LEU A 42 2.00 5.21 -14.05
C LEU A 42 1.93 4.14 -15.15
N PHE A 43 2.18 2.86 -14.83
CA PHE A 43 2.07 1.76 -15.79
C PHE A 43 0.74 1.02 -15.72
N GLY A 44 0.22 0.80 -14.52
CA GLY A 44 -1.01 0.06 -14.25
C GLY A 44 -2.27 0.80 -14.66
N ILE A 45 -2.33 2.14 -14.50
CA ILE A 45 -3.50 2.93 -14.92
C ILE A 45 -3.64 2.92 -16.45
N PRO A 46 -2.60 3.22 -17.26
CA PRO A 46 -2.73 3.15 -18.72
C PRO A 46 -3.00 1.72 -19.22
N ALA A 47 -2.33 0.71 -18.66
CA ALA A 47 -2.55 -0.68 -19.04
C ALA A 47 -3.98 -1.15 -18.71
N GLY A 48 -4.48 -0.81 -17.52
CA GLY A 48 -5.85 -1.09 -17.10
C GLY A 48 -6.89 -0.35 -17.94
N ALA A 49 -6.64 0.93 -18.26
CA ALA A 49 -7.50 1.72 -19.14
C ALA A 49 -7.53 1.15 -20.57
N ALA A 50 -6.37 0.75 -21.11
CA ALA A 50 -6.29 0.08 -22.41
C ALA A 50 -7.07 -1.25 -22.41
N LEU A 51 -6.97 -2.05 -21.35
CA LEU A 51 -7.75 -3.28 -21.13
C LEU A 51 -9.26 -3.05 -21.01
N ALA A 52 -9.67 -1.89 -20.50
CA ALA A 52 -11.08 -1.52 -20.37
C ALA A 52 -11.69 -1.04 -21.70
N ILE A 53 -10.93 -0.28 -22.48
CA ILE A 53 -11.39 0.38 -23.71
C ILE A 53 -11.22 -0.53 -24.94
N LEU A 54 -10.07 -1.19 -25.09
CA LEU A 54 -9.79 -2.03 -26.25
C LEU A 54 -10.51 -3.38 -26.11
N ARG A 55 -11.53 -3.60 -26.93
CA ARG A 55 -12.25 -4.88 -27.02
C ARG A 55 -11.52 -5.81 -27.99
N PHE A 56 -10.48 -6.49 -27.50
CA PHE A 56 -9.78 -7.55 -28.25
C PHE A 56 -10.26 -8.95 -27.85
N ARG A 57 -10.22 -9.90 -28.79
CA ARG A 57 -10.76 -11.28 -28.64
C ARG A 57 -10.14 -12.09 -27.47
N GLY A 58 -8.98 -11.69 -26.95
CA GLY A 58 -8.27 -12.32 -25.82
C GLY A 58 -8.45 -11.64 -24.46
N ARG A 59 -9.31 -10.62 -24.34
CA ARG A 59 -9.49 -9.81 -23.11
C ARG A 59 -9.77 -10.64 -21.86
N LEU A 60 -10.53 -11.73 -22.01
CA LEU A 60 -10.95 -12.58 -20.90
C LEU A 60 -9.77 -13.36 -20.30
N ALA A 61 -8.85 -13.86 -21.14
CA ALA A 61 -7.64 -14.55 -20.67
C ALA A 61 -6.71 -13.59 -19.91
N VAL A 62 -6.57 -12.35 -20.37
CA VAL A 62 -5.77 -11.33 -19.69
C VAL A 62 -6.40 -10.92 -18.36
N LEU A 63 -7.71 -10.70 -18.32
CA LEU A 63 -8.42 -10.38 -17.08
C LEU A 63 -8.32 -11.50 -16.04
N VAL A 64 -8.49 -12.75 -16.44
CA VAL A 64 -8.33 -13.91 -15.55
C VAL A 64 -6.89 -14.03 -15.07
N GLY A 65 -5.89 -13.85 -15.94
CA GLY A 65 -4.49 -13.86 -15.52
C GLY A 65 -4.17 -12.76 -14.51
N VAL A 66 -4.69 -11.55 -14.71
CA VAL A 66 -4.51 -10.43 -13.78
C VAL A 66 -5.26 -10.68 -12.45
N ASN A 67 -6.48 -11.23 -12.48
CA ASN A 67 -7.23 -11.57 -11.26
C ASN A 67 -6.56 -12.70 -10.48
N ALA A 68 -6.08 -13.73 -11.18
CA ALA A 68 -5.38 -14.85 -10.55
C ALA A 68 -4.10 -14.40 -9.83
N LEU A 69 -3.39 -13.40 -10.36
CA LEU A 69 -2.25 -12.77 -9.68
C LEU A 69 -2.66 -11.99 -8.42
N MET A 70 -3.90 -11.50 -8.34
CA MET A 70 -4.46 -10.89 -7.13
C MET A 70 -4.97 -11.92 -6.11
N GLY A 71 -5.02 -13.21 -6.45
CA GLY A 71 -5.44 -14.30 -5.55
C GLY A 71 -6.96 -14.46 -5.41
N LEU A 72 -7.75 -13.96 -6.37
CA LEU A 72 -9.20 -14.14 -6.49
C LEU A 72 -9.54 -15.14 -7.61
#